data_AF-M0GCR6-F1
#
_entry.id   AF-M0GCR6-F1
#
_cell.length_a   1.000
_cell.length_b   1.000
_cell.length_c   1.000
_cell.angle_alpha   90.00
_cell.angle_beta   90.00
_cell.angle_gamma   90.00
#
_symmetry.space_group_name_H-M   'P 1'
#
loop_
_entity.id
_entity.type
_entity.pdbx_description
1 polymer ?
#
loop_
_entity_poly.entity_id
_entity_poly.type
_entity_poly.pdbx_seq_one_letter_code
_entity_poly.pdbx_strand_id
1 'polypeptide(L)'
;MNTDGRETAGTIGATKTSFGIVEHIRDHDASGVSEIANDLGISKSTAHNHLKTLAELGYVVRQGDEYALGLKFLDLGDHARTRHALYHASIGEMDDLVEAVGERGQVMVEENGRGVYIYQVKSEQGLQTDSHIGTTVDLHTTSVGKSYLAFCDEERRNEILDGELTRLTTKTIDDRDALEAELATIRERGYAFNDEERITGMRAVGAPILSDDGTILGSISVSGPTTRMKGEWYHTEVPEMVTQAARVIGIRATYS
;
A
#
# COMPACT_ATOMS: atom_id res chain seq x y z
N MET A 1 -14.52 -24.29 35.25
CA MET A 1 -15.16 -23.87 33.99
C MET A 1 -14.18 -22.90 33.34
N ASN A 2 -13.13 -23.36 32.67
CA ASN A 2 -13.08 -23.60 31.20
C ASN A 2 -14.19 -22.89 30.44
N THR A 3 -13.86 -21.84 29.67
CA THR A 3 -13.44 -21.92 28.26
C THR A 3 -13.19 -20.49 27.73
N ASP A 4 -11.96 -20.16 27.34
CA ASP A 4 -11.76 -19.49 26.05
C ASP A 4 -10.30 -19.63 25.61
N GLY A 5 -9.99 -20.84 25.14
CA GLY A 5 -8.78 -21.14 24.40
C GLY A 5 -9.20 -21.50 22.99
N ARG A 6 -9.57 -20.51 22.18
CA ARG A 6 -9.51 -20.68 20.72
C ARG A 6 -8.04 -20.55 20.31
N GLU A 7 -7.29 -21.64 20.53
CA GLU A 7 -6.08 -21.88 19.76
C GLU A 7 -6.49 -21.86 18.29
N THR A 8 -5.98 -20.88 17.54
CA THR A 8 -6.02 -20.87 16.08
C THR A 8 -5.32 -22.14 15.58
N ALA A 9 -6.10 -23.17 15.27
CA ALA A 9 -5.61 -24.42 14.73
C ALA A 9 -4.86 -24.16 13.41
N GLY A 10 -3.56 -24.49 13.36
CA GLY A 10 -2.79 -24.60 12.11
C GLY A 10 -1.62 -23.63 11.89
N THR A 11 -1.28 -22.71 12.82
CA THR A 11 -0.12 -21.81 12.62
C THR A 11 1.20 -22.37 13.16
N ILE A 12 2.30 -22.20 12.43
CA ILE A 12 3.64 -22.65 12.85
C ILE A 12 4.36 -21.50 13.57
N GLY A 13 4.63 -21.67 14.87
CA GLY A 13 5.27 -20.64 15.70
C GLY A 13 6.65 -20.22 15.20
N ALA A 14 7.48 -21.17 14.74
CA ALA A 14 8.81 -20.85 14.22
C ALA A 14 8.78 -19.91 13.00
N THR A 15 7.78 -20.06 12.12
CA THR A 15 7.61 -19.17 10.96
C THR A 15 7.26 -17.76 11.40
N LYS A 16 6.33 -17.62 12.36
CA LYS A 16 5.99 -16.31 12.95
C LYS A 16 7.20 -15.63 13.57
N THR A 17 8.02 -16.38 14.32
CA THR A 17 9.25 -15.85 14.92
C THR A 17 10.25 -15.39 13.86
N SER A 18 10.50 -16.18 12.81
CA SER A 18 11.43 -15.80 11.75
C SER A 18 11.01 -14.51 11.04
N PHE A 19 9.73 -14.36 10.69
CA PHE A 19 9.25 -13.14 10.03
C PHE A 19 9.16 -11.95 10.99
N GLY A 20 8.84 -12.16 12.28
CA GLY A 20 8.92 -11.11 13.29
C GLY A 20 10.34 -10.56 13.47
N ILE A 21 11.37 -11.41 13.35
CA ILE A 21 12.78 -10.97 13.34
C ILE A 21 13.09 -10.15 12.08
N VAL A 22 12.62 -10.57 10.90
CA VAL A 22 12.80 -9.84 9.64
C VAL A 22 12.15 -8.46 9.71
N GLU A 23 10.92 -8.37 10.22
CA GLU A 23 10.19 -7.12 10.39
C GLU A 23 10.87 -6.19 11.41
N HIS A 24 11.34 -6.73 12.54
CA HIS A 24 12.12 -5.96 13.51
C HIS A 24 13.35 -5.33 12.83
N ILE A 25 14.18 -6.13 12.14
CA ILE A 25 15.40 -5.63 11.50
C ILE A 25 15.07 -4.54 10.46
N ARG A 26 13.98 -4.71 9.69
CA ARG A 26 13.51 -3.69 8.75
C ARG A 26 13.27 -2.34 9.45
N ASP A 27 12.66 -2.37 10.63
CA ASP A 27 12.24 -1.16 11.35
C ASP A 27 13.41 -0.45 12.06
N HIS A 28 14.56 -1.11 12.20
CA HIS A 28 15.76 -0.60 12.89
C HIS A 28 17.00 -0.49 11.98
N ASP A 29 16.86 -0.76 10.67
CA ASP A 29 17.92 -0.93 9.65
C ASP A 29 18.89 -2.11 9.90
N ALA A 30 19.35 -2.29 11.13
CA ALA A 30 20.13 -3.43 11.60
C ALA A 30 19.89 -3.66 13.10
N SER A 31 20.00 -4.90 13.56
CA SER A 31 19.79 -5.21 14.98
C SER A 31 20.67 -6.34 15.49
N GLY A 32 21.05 -6.24 16.77
CA GLY A 32 21.82 -7.26 17.47
C GLY A 32 20.95 -8.38 18.04
N VAL A 33 21.53 -9.57 18.27
CA VAL A 33 20.81 -10.73 18.83
C VAL A 33 20.13 -10.43 20.16
N SER A 34 20.78 -9.62 21.02
CA SER A 34 20.25 -9.30 22.35
C SER A 34 19.06 -8.34 22.30
N GLU A 35 19.09 -7.39 21.37
CA GLU A 35 18.00 -6.43 21.12
C GLU A 35 16.78 -7.13 20.57
N ILE A 36 16.95 -7.91 19.49
CA ILE A 36 15.90 -8.74 18.89
C ILE A 36 15.24 -9.65 19.93
N ALA A 37 16.04 -10.31 20.78
CA ALA A 37 15.52 -11.20 21.80
C ALA A 37 14.65 -10.47 22.84
N ASN A 38 15.09 -9.28 23.26
CA ASN A 38 14.37 -8.48 24.24
C ASN A 38 13.05 -7.96 23.68
N ASP A 39 13.06 -7.35 22.49
CA ASP A 39 11.88 -6.65 21.96
C ASP A 39 10.81 -7.62 21.46
N LEU A 40 11.21 -8.79 20.97
CA LEU A 40 10.28 -9.85 20.56
C LEU A 40 9.90 -10.79 21.71
N GLY A 41 10.46 -10.61 22.91
CA GLY A 41 10.16 -11.46 24.06
C GLY A 41 10.57 -12.93 23.88
N ILE A 42 11.65 -13.20 23.13
CA ILE A 42 12.16 -14.55 22.86
C ILE A 42 13.53 -14.78 23.52
N SER A 43 13.95 -16.03 23.70
CA SER A 43 15.27 -16.31 24.27
C SER A 43 16.40 -15.90 23.30
N LYS A 44 17.55 -15.46 23.83
CA LYS A 44 18.75 -15.18 22.99
C LYS A 44 19.17 -16.37 22.13
N SER A 45 19.02 -17.60 22.65
CA SER A 45 19.31 -18.83 21.89
C SER A 45 18.33 -19.02 20.74
N THR A 46 17.05 -18.72 20.95
CA THR A 46 16.01 -18.74 19.90
C THR A 46 16.33 -17.72 18.82
N ALA A 47 16.52 -16.44 19.18
CA ALA A 47 16.87 -15.37 18.24
C ALA A 47 18.12 -15.74 17.42
N HIS A 48 19.18 -16.21 18.09
CA HIS A 48 20.41 -16.64 17.43
C HIS A 48 20.18 -17.78 16.42
N ASN A 49 19.39 -18.80 16.77
CA ASN A 49 19.12 -19.92 15.87
C ASN A 49 18.33 -19.49 14.63
N HIS A 50 17.30 -18.66 14.80
CA HIS A 50 16.53 -18.11 13.68
C HIS A 50 17.39 -17.23 12.77
N LEU A 51 18.20 -16.32 13.36
CA LEU A 51 19.12 -15.47 12.60
C LEU A 51 20.17 -16.27 11.84
N LYS A 52 20.72 -17.33 12.45
CA LYS A 52 21.64 -18.24 11.77
C LYS A 52 20.98 -18.90 10.56
N THR A 53 19.76 -19.43 10.71
CA THR A 53 19.02 -20.04 9.60
C THR A 53 18.67 -19.02 8.52
N LEU A 54 18.20 -17.82 8.89
CA LEU A 54 17.89 -16.75 7.93
C LEU A 54 19.15 -16.30 7.18
N ALA A 55 20.31 -16.27 7.83
CA ALA A 55 21.59 -15.94 7.22
C ALA A 55 22.05 -17.04 6.25
N GLU A 56 21.95 -18.31 6.65
CA GLU A 56 22.22 -19.47 5.78
C GLU A 56 21.31 -19.48 4.54
N LEU A 57 20.06 -19.01 4.66
CA LEU A 57 19.12 -18.87 3.56
C LEU A 57 19.31 -17.59 2.73
N GLY A 58 20.16 -16.66 3.16
CA GLY A 58 20.46 -15.39 2.48
C GLY A 58 19.42 -14.27 2.68
N TYR A 59 18.49 -14.42 3.62
CA TYR A 59 17.47 -13.39 3.92
C TYR A 59 17.98 -12.31 4.88
N VAL A 60 18.98 -12.62 5.70
CA VAL A 60 19.70 -11.61 6.49
C VAL A 60 21.20 -11.74 6.24
N VAL A 61 21.92 -10.64 6.43
CA VAL A 61 23.39 -10.59 6.34
C VAL A 61 23.95 -10.06 7.64
N ARG A 62 25.10 -10.60 8.06
CA ARG A 62 25.78 -10.14 9.26
C ARG A 62 26.67 -8.94 8.94
N GLN A 63 26.54 -7.86 9.71
CA GLN A 63 27.35 -6.66 9.65
C GLN A 63 27.97 -6.42 11.04
N GLY A 64 29.22 -6.87 11.24
CA GLY A 64 29.82 -6.86 12.57
C GLY A 64 29.07 -7.77 13.55
N ASP A 65 28.51 -7.17 14.60
CA ASP A 65 27.72 -7.87 15.63
C ASP A 65 26.20 -7.76 15.42
N GLU A 66 25.77 -7.11 14.34
CA GLU A 66 24.37 -6.90 13.97
C GLU A 66 23.99 -7.68 12.71
N TYR A 67 22.68 -7.79 12.49
CA TYR A 67 22.08 -8.38 11.30
C TYR A 67 21.26 -7.33 10.57
N ALA A 68 21.42 -7.27 9.26
CA ALA A 68 20.63 -6.44 8.35
C ALA A 68 19.87 -7.33 7.34
N LEU A 69 18.84 -6.80 6.67
CA LEU A 69 18.16 -7.55 5.62
C LEU A 69 19.09 -7.82 4.42
N GLY A 70 19.04 -9.05 3.92
CA GLY A 70 19.76 -9.47 2.73
C GLY A 70 19.00 -9.09 1.46
N LEU A 71 19.73 -8.91 0.35
CA LEU A 71 19.15 -8.54 -0.95
C LEU A 71 18.26 -9.63 -1.58
N LYS A 72 18.17 -10.83 -0.99
CA LYS A 72 17.28 -11.89 -1.49
C LYS A 72 15.81 -11.47 -1.50
N PHE A 73 15.40 -10.58 -0.59
CA PHE A 73 14.05 -10.00 -0.61
C PHE A 73 13.78 -9.16 -1.85
N LEU A 74 14.80 -8.56 -2.47
CA LEU A 74 14.63 -7.77 -3.69
C LEU A 74 14.19 -8.65 -4.86
N ASP A 75 14.84 -9.81 -5.03
CA ASP A 75 14.50 -10.77 -6.09
C ASP A 75 13.07 -11.31 -5.93
N LEU A 76 12.70 -11.71 -4.70
CA LEU A 76 11.35 -12.19 -4.42
C LEU A 76 10.29 -11.10 -4.59
N GLY A 77 10.57 -9.89 -4.10
CA GLY A 77 9.66 -8.75 -4.21
C GLY A 77 9.46 -8.33 -5.66
N ASP A 78 10.53 -8.30 -6.46
CA ASP A 78 10.44 -8.01 -7.89
C ASP A 78 9.67 -9.10 -8.65
N HIS A 79 9.92 -10.38 -8.34
CA HIS A 79 9.17 -11.48 -8.93
C HIS A 79 7.67 -11.42 -8.60
N ALA A 80 7.33 -11.15 -7.34
CA ALA A 80 5.94 -10.99 -6.91
C ALA A 80 5.28 -9.82 -7.66
N ARG A 81 5.95 -8.66 -7.69
CA ARG A 81 5.48 -7.44 -8.34
C ARG A 81 5.26 -7.61 -9.85
N THR A 82 6.24 -8.17 -10.57
CA THR A 82 6.21 -8.33 -12.03
C THR A 82 5.17 -9.35 -12.50
N ARG A 83 4.72 -10.27 -11.64
CA ARG A 83 3.60 -11.15 -11.95
C ARG A 83 2.24 -10.45 -11.99
N HIS A 84 2.11 -9.24 -11.44
CA HIS A 84 0.87 -8.48 -11.53
C HIS A 84 0.74 -7.82 -12.91
N ALA A 85 -0.26 -8.21 -13.70
CA ALA A 85 -0.50 -7.62 -15.02
C ALA A 85 -0.62 -6.08 -14.98
N LEU A 86 -1.21 -5.56 -13.89
CA LEU A 86 -1.39 -4.13 -13.67
C LEU A 86 -0.05 -3.37 -13.55
N TYR A 87 1.00 -4.01 -13.03
CA TYR A 87 2.33 -3.41 -12.97
C TYR A 87 2.81 -3.05 -14.37
N HIS A 88 2.76 -4.01 -15.30
CA HIS A 88 3.20 -3.81 -16.68
C HIS A 88 2.31 -2.85 -17.46
N ALA A 89 0.98 -2.96 -17.28
CA ALA A 89 0.02 -2.09 -17.98
C ALA A 89 0.14 -0.61 -17.57
N SER A 90 0.63 -0.34 -16.36
CA SER A 90 0.74 1.02 -15.81
C SER A 90 2.02 1.74 -16.23
N ILE A 91 3.08 1.01 -16.60
CA ILE A 91 4.36 1.59 -17.04
C ILE A 91 4.13 2.45 -18.29
N GLY A 92 4.83 3.57 -18.40
CA GLY A 92 4.66 4.53 -19.49
C GLY A 92 3.47 5.46 -19.26
N GLU A 93 2.24 4.94 -19.09
CA GLU A 93 1.06 5.80 -18.88
C GLU A 93 1.18 6.61 -17.58
N MET A 94 1.67 5.98 -16.52
CA MET A 94 1.92 6.66 -15.26
C MET A 94 3.13 7.61 -15.34
N ASP A 95 4.10 7.35 -16.21
CA ASP A 95 5.23 8.24 -16.45
C ASP A 95 4.74 9.52 -17.14
N ASP A 96 3.96 9.38 -18.21
CA ASP A 96 3.35 10.47 -18.97
C ASP A 96 2.41 11.30 -18.08
N LEU A 97 1.59 10.64 -17.24
CA LEU A 97 0.72 11.32 -16.29
C LEU A 97 1.52 12.15 -15.27
N VAL A 98 2.61 11.61 -14.75
CA VAL A 98 3.46 12.33 -13.78
C VAL A 98 4.21 13.48 -14.43
N GLU A 99 4.69 13.32 -15.66
CA GLU A 99 5.29 14.40 -16.42
C GLU A 99 4.28 15.54 -16.64
N ALA A 100 3.04 15.22 -17.01
CA ALA A 100 1.99 16.20 -17.23
C ALA A 100 1.55 16.92 -15.95
N VAL A 101 1.40 16.20 -14.83
CA VAL A 101 0.91 16.79 -13.58
C VAL A 101 2.04 17.46 -12.78
N GLY A 102 3.29 17.06 -13.00
CA GLY A 102 4.45 17.59 -12.26
C GLY A 102 4.52 17.14 -10.80
N GLU A 103 3.76 16.11 -10.42
CA GLU A 103 3.66 15.61 -9.04
C GLU A 103 3.95 14.10 -8.98
N ARG A 104 3.70 13.45 -7.84
CA ARG A 104 3.98 12.02 -7.68
C ARG A 104 2.78 11.16 -8.09
N GLY A 105 3.03 10.13 -8.90
CA GLY A 105 2.05 9.12 -9.31
C GLY A 105 2.26 7.78 -8.61
N GLN A 106 1.17 7.07 -8.33
CA GLN A 106 1.20 5.76 -7.69
C GLN A 106 0.13 4.83 -8.27
N VAL A 107 0.46 3.54 -8.36
CA VAL A 107 -0.47 2.44 -8.70
C VAL A 107 -0.58 1.53 -7.50
N MET A 108 -1.80 1.12 -7.18
CA MET A 108 -2.09 0.28 -6.03
C MET A 108 -3.10 -0.81 -6.38
N VAL A 109 -2.89 -1.98 -5.80
CA VAL A 109 -3.82 -3.12 -5.82
C VAL A 109 -4.29 -3.42 -4.39
N GLU A 110 -5.42 -4.11 -4.26
CA GLU A 110 -5.85 -4.68 -2.99
C GLU A 110 -5.27 -6.09 -2.82
N GLU A 111 -4.70 -6.37 -1.65
CA GLU A 111 -4.29 -7.70 -1.25
C GLU A 111 -4.57 -7.89 0.25
N ASN A 112 -5.33 -8.93 0.60
CA ASN A 112 -5.68 -9.29 1.99
C ASN A 112 -6.28 -8.13 2.81
N GLY A 113 -7.13 -7.33 2.19
CA GLY A 113 -7.83 -6.20 2.77
C GLY A 113 -7.01 -4.90 2.83
N ARG A 114 -5.81 -4.92 2.26
CA ARG A 114 -4.83 -3.83 2.36
C ARG A 114 -4.53 -3.30 0.96
N GLY A 115 -4.37 -1.99 0.83
CA GLY A 115 -3.85 -1.39 -0.39
C GLY A 115 -2.34 -1.55 -0.46
N VAL A 116 -1.80 -2.14 -1.53
CA VAL A 116 -0.37 -2.34 -1.75
C VAL A 116 0.09 -1.54 -2.95
N TYR A 117 1.06 -0.63 -2.76
CA TYR A 117 1.65 0.12 -3.86
C TYR A 117 2.59 -0.76 -4.69
N ILE A 118 2.24 -1.01 -5.95
CA ILE A 118 3.03 -1.87 -6.85
C ILE A 118 3.90 -1.06 -7.82
N TYR A 119 3.57 0.21 -8.05
CA TYR A 119 4.33 1.10 -8.91
C TYR A 119 4.24 2.54 -8.44
N GLN A 120 5.31 3.29 -8.70
CA GLN A 120 5.44 4.67 -8.27
C GLN A 120 6.37 5.42 -9.20
N VAL A 121 5.96 6.63 -9.58
CA VAL A 121 6.75 7.57 -10.36
C VAL A 121 6.78 8.91 -9.61
N LYS A 122 7.92 9.59 -9.62
CA LYS A 122 8.09 10.90 -8.99
C LYS A 122 8.59 11.90 -10.03
N SER A 123 7.98 13.08 -10.08
CA SER A 123 8.58 14.23 -10.74
C SER A 123 9.79 14.75 -9.94
N GLU A 124 10.64 15.57 -10.55
CA GLU A 124 11.79 16.21 -9.88
C GLU A 124 11.37 17.05 -8.65
N GLN A 125 10.15 17.59 -8.66
CA GLN A 125 9.60 18.43 -7.59
C GLN A 125 8.66 17.67 -6.63
N GLY A 126 8.45 16.38 -6.88
CA GLY A 126 7.56 15.52 -6.10
C GLY A 126 8.07 15.33 -4.68
N LEU A 127 7.21 15.60 -3.69
CA LEU A 127 7.59 15.44 -2.29
C LEU A 127 7.85 13.96 -1.96
N GLN A 128 8.94 13.70 -1.23
CA GLN A 128 9.17 12.40 -0.63
C GLN A 128 8.32 12.26 0.62
N THR A 129 7.44 11.25 0.63
CA THR A 129 6.70 10.80 1.82
C THR A 129 7.22 9.42 2.22
N ASP A 130 6.73 8.88 3.34
CA ASP A 130 7.12 7.56 3.84
C ASP A 130 6.59 6.37 3.02
N SER A 131 5.70 6.58 2.05
CA SER A 131 5.27 5.49 1.16
C SER A 131 6.31 5.19 0.06
N HIS A 132 6.61 3.91 -0.09
CA HIS A 132 7.46 3.32 -1.13
C HIS A 132 6.73 2.14 -1.80
N ILE A 133 7.33 1.54 -2.82
CA ILE A 133 6.82 0.29 -3.41
C ILE A 133 6.76 -0.80 -2.33
N GLY A 134 5.66 -1.54 -2.25
CA GLY A 134 5.39 -2.52 -1.21
C GLY A 134 4.84 -1.93 0.10
N THR A 135 4.73 -0.59 0.24
CA THR A 135 3.99 -0.02 1.39
C THR A 135 2.54 -0.46 1.32
N THR A 136 2.06 -1.00 2.43
CA THR A 136 0.66 -1.40 2.65
C THR A 136 -0.10 -0.31 3.42
N VAL A 137 -1.32 0.00 3.04
CA VAL A 137 -2.16 1.04 3.65
C VAL A 137 -3.61 0.59 3.84
N ASP A 138 -4.31 1.21 4.79
CA ASP A 138 -5.76 1.05 4.92
C ASP A 138 -6.45 1.85 3.81
N LEU A 139 -7.33 1.19 3.06
CA LEU A 139 -7.85 1.70 1.80
C LEU A 139 -8.65 3.00 1.98
N HIS A 140 -9.43 3.13 3.06
CA HIS A 140 -10.26 4.32 3.32
C HIS A 140 -9.45 5.59 3.56
N THR A 141 -8.17 5.47 3.92
CA THR A 141 -7.32 6.63 4.27
C THR A 141 -6.71 7.33 3.06
N THR A 142 -6.91 6.81 1.84
CA THR A 142 -6.24 7.30 0.62
C THR A 142 -7.21 7.52 -0.53
N SER A 143 -6.93 8.45 -1.44
CA SER A 143 -7.76 8.62 -2.65
C SER A 143 -7.75 7.37 -3.53
N VAL A 144 -6.58 6.77 -3.70
CA VAL A 144 -6.40 5.52 -4.47
C VAL A 144 -7.21 4.38 -3.85
N GLY A 145 -7.16 4.20 -2.53
CA GLY A 145 -7.92 3.16 -1.82
C GLY A 145 -9.42 3.41 -1.78
N LYS A 146 -9.87 4.65 -1.56
CA LYS A 146 -11.29 5.00 -1.68
C LYS A 146 -11.81 4.78 -3.12
N SER A 147 -10.97 5.01 -4.14
CA SER A 147 -11.33 4.70 -5.53
C SER A 147 -11.51 3.20 -5.75
N TYR A 148 -10.64 2.36 -5.18
CA TYR A 148 -10.83 0.90 -5.20
C TYR A 148 -12.12 0.49 -4.48
N LEU A 149 -12.30 0.95 -3.23
CA LEU A 149 -13.46 0.61 -2.39
C LEU A 149 -14.80 0.99 -3.02
N ALA A 150 -14.85 2.10 -3.75
CA ALA A 150 -16.06 2.56 -4.40
C ALA A 150 -16.53 1.59 -5.48
N PHE A 151 -15.61 0.90 -6.15
CA PHE A 151 -15.87 0.06 -7.34
C PHE A 151 -15.70 -1.45 -7.10
N CYS A 152 -15.17 -1.88 -5.95
CA CYS A 152 -15.15 -3.29 -5.58
C CYS A 152 -16.53 -3.80 -5.14
N ASP A 153 -16.67 -5.13 -5.18
CA ASP A 153 -17.90 -5.82 -4.77
C ASP A 153 -18.30 -5.43 -3.34
N GLU A 154 -19.60 -5.29 -3.09
CA GLU A 154 -20.11 -4.87 -1.78
C GLU A 154 -19.72 -5.83 -0.65
N GLU A 155 -19.76 -7.14 -0.89
CA GLU A 155 -19.31 -8.15 0.07
C GLU A 155 -17.82 -7.95 0.41
N ARG A 156 -16.98 -7.81 -0.62
CA ARG A 156 -15.54 -7.57 -0.43
C ARG A 156 -15.27 -6.25 0.29
N ARG A 157 -15.98 -5.18 -0.05
CA ARG A 157 -15.90 -3.89 0.65
C ARG A 157 -16.26 -4.04 2.13
N ASN A 158 -17.31 -4.78 2.45
CA ASN A 158 -17.74 -5.02 3.82
C ASN A 158 -16.69 -5.80 4.62
N GLU A 159 -16.06 -6.81 4.01
CA GLU A 159 -14.94 -7.53 4.63
C GLU A 159 -13.73 -6.63 4.89
N ILE A 160 -13.37 -5.78 3.93
CA ILE A 160 -12.25 -4.85 4.05
C ILE A 160 -12.48 -3.83 5.17
N LEU A 161 -13.71 -3.33 5.26
CA LEU A 161 -14.12 -2.29 6.21
C LEU A 161 -14.71 -2.87 7.50
N ASP A 162 -14.45 -4.14 7.80
CA ASP A 162 -14.85 -4.76 9.06
C ASP A 162 -13.92 -4.28 10.18
N GLY A 163 -14.51 -3.79 11.27
CA GLY A 163 -13.77 -3.24 12.42
C GLY A 163 -13.62 -1.72 12.43
N GLU A 164 -12.67 -1.24 13.23
CA GLU A 164 -12.45 0.18 13.44
C GLU A 164 -11.67 0.83 12.29
N LEU A 165 -12.16 1.98 11.82
CA LEU A 165 -11.48 2.76 10.79
C LEU A 165 -10.36 3.59 11.40
N THR A 166 -9.12 3.30 11.00
CA THR A 166 -7.94 4.05 11.46
C THR A 166 -8.07 5.54 11.17
N ARG A 167 -7.88 6.37 12.19
CA ARG A 167 -7.77 7.83 12.06
C ARG A 167 -6.29 8.24 12.03
N LEU A 168 -5.85 8.87 10.93
CA LEU A 168 -4.47 9.33 10.75
C LEU A 168 -4.31 10.84 10.93
N THR A 169 -5.34 11.62 10.61
CA THR A 169 -5.39 13.06 10.78
C THR A 169 -6.76 13.47 11.33
N THR A 170 -6.94 14.76 11.63
CA THR A 170 -8.26 15.26 12.02
C THR A 170 -9.28 15.19 10.88
N LYS A 171 -8.85 15.02 9.62
CA LYS A 171 -9.70 14.97 8.43
C LYS A 171 -9.93 13.56 7.88
N THR A 172 -9.29 12.53 8.44
CA THR A 172 -9.56 11.15 8.02
C THR A 172 -11.04 10.81 8.21
N ILE A 173 -11.66 10.20 7.20
CA ILE A 173 -13.02 9.67 7.31
C ILE A 173 -12.95 8.37 8.13
N ASP A 174 -13.20 8.47 9.44
CA ASP A 174 -13.15 7.36 10.40
C ASP A 174 -14.54 6.88 10.84
N ASP A 175 -15.60 7.35 10.17
CA ASP A 175 -16.99 6.94 10.37
C ASP A 175 -17.50 6.14 9.16
N ARG A 176 -18.20 5.04 9.44
CA ARG A 176 -18.65 4.09 8.41
C ARG A 176 -19.69 4.70 7.48
N ASP A 177 -20.67 5.42 8.02
CA ASP A 177 -21.76 6.00 7.22
C ASP A 177 -21.24 7.16 6.35
N ALA A 178 -20.35 7.99 6.90
CA ALA A 178 -19.66 9.04 6.16
C ALA A 178 -18.80 8.48 5.03
N LEU A 179 -18.11 7.36 5.27
CA LEU A 179 -17.33 6.68 4.24
C LEU A 179 -18.24 6.15 3.12
N GLU A 180 -19.33 5.46 3.44
CA GLU A 180 -20.26 4.96 2.41
C GLU A 180 -20.86 6.08 1.55
N ALA A 181 -21.16 7.24 2.15
CA ALA A 181 -21.61 8.42 1.41
C ALA A 181 -20.54 8.98 0.45
N GLU A 182 -19.28 9.04 0.90
CA GLU A 182 -18.16 9.43 0.04
C GLU A 182 -17.94 8.42 -1.08
N LEU A 183 -18.02 7.11 -0.79
CA LEU A 183 -17.89 6.06 -1.80
C LEU A 183 -19.01 6.10 -2.85
N ALA A 184 -20.23 6.45 -2.46
CA ALA A 184 -21.33 6.69 -3.40
C ALA A 184 -21.04 7.87 -4.33
N THR A 185 -20.52 8.96 -3.79
CA THR A 185 -20.09 10.13 -4.57
C THR A 185 -18.95 9.77 -5.54
N ILE A 186 -17.98 8.97 -5.08
CA ILE A 186 -16.87 8.49 -5.91
C ILE A 186 -17.36 7.61 -7.05
N ARG A 187 -18.33 6.71 -6.82
CA ARG A 187 -18.95 5.90 -7.87
C ARG A 187 -19.59 6.75 -8.96
N GLU A 188 -20.28 7.82 -8.57
CA GLU A 188 -20.96 8.72 -9.52
C GLU A 188 -19.97 9.52 -10.37
N ARG A 189 -18.94 10.12 -9.76
CA ARG A 189 -17.99 10.99 -10.47
C ARG A 189 -16.80 10.27 -11.11
N GLY A 190 -16.49 9.05 -10.66
CA GLY A 190 -15.41 8.21 -11.20
C GLY A 190 -14.00 8.49 -10.64
N TYR A 191 -13.87 9.30 -9.59
CA TYR A 191 -12.58 9.61 -8.95
C TYR A 191 -12.76 9.94 -7.48
N ALA A 192 -11.69 9.87 -6.69
CA ALA A 192 -11.68 10.19 -5.28
C ALA A 192 -10.69 11.31 -4.94
N PHE A 193 -11.07 12.18 -4.02
CA PHE A 193 -10.16 13.12 -3.40
C PHE A 193 -9.60 12.55 -2.09
N ASN A 194 -8.37 12.97 -1.78
CA ASN A 194 -7.82 12.96 -0.45
C ASN A 194 -7.43 14.40 -0.13
N ASP A 195 -8.12 15.04 0.82
CA ASP A 195 -7.79 16.40 1.25
C ASP A 195 -7.22 16.37 2.67
N GLU A 196 -5.92 16.06 2.77
CA GLU A 196 -5.17 15.98 4.02
C GLU A 196 -5.67 14.88 4.99
N GLU A 197 -6.33 13.85 4.47
CA GLU A 197 -6.89 12.75 5.27
C GLU A 197 -5.82 11.75 5.73
N ARG A 198 -4.71 11.62 4.98
CA ARG A 198 -3.57 10.76 5.34
C ARG A 198 -2.44 11.54 6.00
N ILE A 199 -2.05 12.66 5.39
CA ILE A 199 -0.92 13.50 5.79
C ILE A 199 -1.38 14.95 5.71
N THR A 200 -1.27 15.69 6.82
CA THR A 200 -1.55 17.13 6.84
C THR A 200 -0.64 17.87 5.86
N GLY A 201 -1.20 18.78 5.07
CA GLY A 201 -0.49 19.50 4.02
C GLY A 201 -0.39 18.77 2.68
N MET A 202 -0.92 17.55 2.55
CA MET A 202 -0.92 16.76 1.30
C MET A 202 -2.32 16.56 0.74
N ARG A 203 -2.42 16.60 -0.59
CA ARG A 203 -3.64 16.28 -1.34
C ARG A 203 -3.36 15.22 -2.38
N ALA A 204 -4.39 14.44 -2.71
CA ALA A 204 -4.32 13.49 -3.79
C ALA A 204 -5.65 13.38 -4.54
N VAL A 205 -5.56 12.92 -5.78
CA VAL A 205 -6.68 12.52 -6.63
C VAL A 205 -6.43 11.09 -7.07
N GLY A 206 -7.42 10.22 -6.93
CA GLY A 206 -7.35 8.82 -7.33
C GLY A 206 -8.46 8.43 -8.28
N ALA A 207 -8.23 7.41 -9.11
CA ALA A 207 -9.24 6.84 -9.98
C ALA A 207 -9.13 5.31 -10.01
N PRO A 208 -10.26 4.60 -10.18
CA PRO A 208 -10.27 3.15 -10.34
C PRO A 208 -9.70 2.75 -11.71
N ILE A 209 -8.93 1.67 -11.75
CA ILE A 209 -8.59 1.00 -13.00
C ILE A 209 -9.59 -0.15 -13.17
N LEU A 210 -10.47 -0.03 -14.16
CA LEU A 210 -11.48 -1.03 -14.48
C LEU A 210 -11.08 -1.79 -15.75
N SER A 211 -11.35 -3.09 -15.80
CA SER A 211 -11.35 -3.86 -17.04
C SER A 211 -12.54 -3.49 -17.93
N ASP A 212 -12.54 -3.98 -19.17
CA ASP A 212 -13.61 -3.72 -20.15
C ASP A 212 -15.00 -4.19 -19.68
N ASP A 213 -15.08 -5.20 -18.82
CA ASP A 213 -16.33 -5.68 -18.22
C ASP A 213 -16.73 -4.92 -16.94
N GLY A 214 -15.95 -3.93 -16.53
CA GLY A 214 -16.19 -3.12 -15.33
C GLY A 214 -15.59 -3.66 -14.05
N THR A 215 -14.86 -4.80 -14.08
CA THR A 215 -14.21 -5.35 -12.89
C THR A 215 -13.05 -4.44 -12.43
N ILE A 216 -12.98 -4.16 -11.13
CA ILE A 216 -11.87 -3.38 -10.55
C ILE A 216 -10.57 -4.20 -10.56
N LEU A 217 -9.54 -3.70 -11.25
CA LEU A 217 -8.21 -4.32 -11.31
C LEU A 217 -7.26 -3.73 -10.27
N GLY A 218 -7.49 -2.48 -9.88
CA GLY A 218 -6.67 -1.69 -8.98
C GLY A 218 -7.02 -0.22 -9.11
N SER A 219 -6.12 0.67 -8.76
CA SER A 219 -6.36 2.10 -8.83
C SER A 219 -5.06 2.89 -8.94
N ILE A 220 -5.16 4.09 -9.48
CA ILE A 220 -4.04 5.04 -9.57
C ILE A 220 -4.34 6.31 -8.83
N SER A 221 -3.29 7.06 -8.50
CA SER A 221 -3.42 8.40 -7.96
C SER A 221 -2.24 9.29 -8.32
N VAL A 222 -2.50 10.59 -8.25
CA VAL A 222 -1.47 11.62 -8.18
C VAL A 222 -1.60 12.37 -6.86
N SER A 223 -0.47 12.67 -6.23
CA SER A 223 -0.41 13.34 -4.93
C SER A 223 0.68 14.40 -4.87
N GLY A 224 0.40 15.49 -4.15
CA GLY A 224 1.28 16.65 -4.03
C GLY A 224 0.89 17.56 -2.85
N PRO A 225 1.70 18.57 -2.53
CA PRO A 225 1.43 19.49 -1.42
C PRO A 225 0.23 20.39 -1.73
N THR A 226 -0.54 20.74 -0.69
CA THR A 226 -1.68 21.67 -0.76
C THR A 226 -1.36 23.02 -1.40
N THR A 227 -0.08 23.45 -1.34
CA THR A 227 0.38 24.69 -1.96
C THR A 227 0.37 24.67 -3.49
N ARG A 228 0.46 23.48 -4.10
CA ARG A 228 0.40 23.25 -5.57
C ARG A 228 -0.91 22.59 -6.00
N MET A 229 -1.41 21.64 -5.21
CA MET A 229 -2.69 20.95 -5.43
C MET A 229 -3.88 21.79 -4.92
N LYS A 230 -4.24 22.86 -5.65
CA LYS A 230 -5.33 23.78 -5.28
C LYS A 230 -6.06 24.36 -6.50
N GLY A 231 -7.22 24.97 -6.27
CA GLY A 231 -7.98 25.68 -7.30
C GLY A 231 -8.49 24.74 -8.40
N GLU A 232 -8.69 25.30 -9.60
CA GLU A 232 -9.19 24.57 -10.77
C GLU A 232 -8.29 23.40 -11.17
N TRP A 233 -6.97 23.58 -11.06
CA TRP A 233 -5.99 22.51 -11.29
C TRP A 233 -6.31 21.25 -10.49
N TYR A 234 -6.53 21.39 -9.17
CA TYR A 234 -6.83 20.24 -8.30
C TYR A 234 -8.26 19.72 -8.44
N HIS A 235 -9.24 20.60 -8.63
CA HIS A 235 -10.65 20.23 -8.61
C HIS A 235 -11.19 19.75 -9.96
N THR A 236 -10.52 20.06 -11.07
CA THR A 236 -11.01 19.78 -12.43
C THR A 236 -9.94 19.09 -13.29
N GLU A 237 -8.78 19.71 -13.48
CA GLU A 237 -7.78 19.25 -14.46
C GLU A 237 -7.12 17.92 -14.05
N VAL A 238 -6.65 17.82 -12.80
CA VAL A 238 -6.01 16.58 -12.31
C VAL A 238 -7.00 15.39 -12.30
N PRO A 239 -8.25 15.51 -11.82
CA PRO A 239 -9.25 14.44 -11.97
C PRO A 239 -9.44 13.95 -13.41
N GLU A 240 -9.50 14.85 -14.39
CA GLU A 240 -9.63 14.48 -15.80
C GLU A 240 -8.42 13.68 -16.28
N MET A 241 -7.20 14.15 -15.99
CA MET A 241 -5.97 13.46 -16.38
C MET A 241 -5.84 12.08 -15.71
N VAL A 242 -6.11 11.99 -14.40
CA VAL A 242 -6.01 10.73 -13.63
C VAL A 242 -7.07 9.73 -14.10
N THR A 243 -8.31 10.15 -14.36
CA THR A 243 -9.35 9.24 -14.87
C THR A 243 -9.08 8.78 -16.30
N GLN A 244 -8.52 9.64 -17.16
CA GLN A 244 -8.10 9.25 -18.51
C GLN A 244 -6.99 8.19 -18.47
N ALA A 245 -5.93 8.43 -17.71
CA ALA A 245 -4.84 7.48 -17.55
C ALA A 245 -5.34 6.13 -17.00
N ALA A 246 -6.22 6.15 -16.00
CA ALA A 246 -6.77 4.92 -15.42
C ALA A 246 -7.54 4.07 -16.45
N ARG A 247 -8.29 4.70 -17.36
CA ARG A 247 -8.99 4.01 -18.46
C ARG A 247 -8.02 3.39 -19.45
N VAL A 248 -6.96 4.11 -19.83
CA VAL A 248 -5.94 3.58 -20.76
C VAL A 248 -5.24 2.37 -20.15
N ILE A 249 -4.87 2.44 -18.86
CA ILE A 249 -4.25 1.32 -18.14
C ILE A 249 -5.22 0.14 -18.07
N GLY A 250 -6.51 0.37 -17.80
CA GLY A 250 -7.53 -0.67 -17.73
C GLY A 250 -7.69 -1.46 -19.04
N ILE A 251 -7.72 -0.75 -20.17
CA ILE A 251 -7.75 -1.36 -21.50
C ILE A 251 -6.47 -2.18 -21.71
N ARG A 252 -5.29 -1.61 -21.44
CA ARG A 252 -4.01 -2.33 -21.62
C ARG A 252 -3.95 -3.60 -20.78
N ALA A 253 -4.38 -3.55 -19.53
CA ALA A 253 -4.39 -4.70 -18.62
C ALA A 253 -5.38 -5.80 -19.04
N THR A 254 -6.45 -5.44 -19.77
CA THR A 254 -7.46 -6.40 -20.23
C THR A 254 -6.98 -7.19 -21.47
N TYR A 255 -6.17 -6.56 -22.33
CA TYR A 255 -5.71 -7.14 -23.61
C TYR A 255 -4.23 -7.56 -23.62
N SER A 256 -3.54 -7.49 -22.48
CA SER A 256 -2.14 -7.91 -22.32
C SER A 256 -1.96 -9.40 -22.05
#